data_AF-A0A399HJ03-F1
#
_entry.id   AF-A0A399HJ03-F1
#
_cell.length_a   1.000
_cell.length_b   1.000
_cell.length_c   1.000
_cell.angle_alpha   90.00
_cell.angle_beta   90.00
_cell.angle_gamma   90.00
#
_symmetry.space_group_name_H-M   'P 1'
#
loop_
_entity.id
_entity.type
_entity.pdbx_description
1 polymer ?
#
loop_
_entity_poly.entity_id
_entity_poly.type
_entity_poly.pdbx_seq_one_letter_code
_entity_poly.pdbx_strand_id
1 'polypeptide(L)'
;MSRRALDATEQAEICAEIGQVLGESLPDGWAQATLRWSELAVGGSSASLAAVAEDGSSLAAAGIPQSITKLCRQLRVGMYTETGGTWFTLIYTLVPERYSVRYDYDNEPDAPSFTPENYARDLAYFPRAEENVPDWLRKKLDGLPNVYGAVYPEADARDGVRKPSLEEFAAALSRAGWETGASDQFRGELAFSTDWARLGTLSRPDLIRFAGQADPERWDELHSLLTGFGWNVGLSCYGPRGGELVREFPTLRETGR
;
A
#
# COMPACT_ATOMS: atom_id res chain seq x y z
N MET A 1 -15.92 -14.90 -4.63
CA MET A 1 -17.27 -14.30 -4.73
C MET A 1 -17.49 -13.90 -6.16
N SER A 2 -18.59 -14.34 -6.78
CA SER A 2 -18.94 -13.94 -8.15
C SER A 2 -19.13 -12.41 -8.19
N ARG A 3 -18.31 -11.72 -8.99
CA ARG A 3 -18.28 -10.26 -9.16
C ARG A 3 -19.34 -9.87 -10.18
N ARG A 4 -20.62 -9.90 -9.80
CA ARG A 4 -21.66 -9.30 -10.64
C ARG A 4 -21.68 -7.79 -10.38
N ALA A 5 -21.63 -7.00 -11.44
CA ALA A 5 -21.84 -5.57 -11.35
C ALA A 5 -23.26 -5.28 -10.80
N LEU A 6 -23.36 -4.27 -9.94
CA LEU A 6 -24.66 -3.81 -9.43
C LEU A 6 -25.30 -2.89 -10.45
N ASP A 7 -26.59 -3.09 -10.71
CA ASP A 7 -27.36 -2.11 -11.47
C ASP A 7 -27.72 -0.89 -10.61
N ALA A 8 -28.32 0.13 -11.23
CA ALA A 8 -28.66 1.38 -10.55
C ALA A 8 -29.68 1.20 -9.42
N THR A 9 -30.59 0.23 -9.54
CA THR A 9 -31.59 -0.06 -8.50
C THR A 9 -30.93 -0.69 -7.29
N GLU A 10 -30.07 -1.68 -7.49
CA GLU A 10 -29.34 -2.35 -6.41
C GLU A 10 -28.37 -1.40 -5.69
N GLN A 11 -27.72 -0.50 -6.44
CA GLN A 11 -26.91 0.58 -5.84
C GLN A 11 -27.78 1.50 -4.96
N ALA A 12 -28.95 1.91 -5.46
CA ALA A 12 -29.86 2.79 -4.72
C ALA A 12 -30.44 2.11 -3.46
N GLU A 13 -30.70 0.81 -3.51
CA GLU A 13 -31.14 0.02 -2.35
C GLU A 13 -30.06 -0.03 -1.26
N ILE A 14 -28.80 -0.31 -1.62
CA ILE A 14 -27.69 -0.30 -0.66
C ILE A 14 -27.47 1.10 -0.08
N CYS A 15 -27.57 2.15 -0.90
CA CYS A 15 -27.51 3.52 -0.41
C CYS A 15 -28.66 3.85 0.56
N ALA A 16 -29.89 3.41 0.27
CA ALA A 16 -31.01 3.60 1.19
C ALA A 16 -30.78 2.86 2.53
N GLU A 17 -30.22 1.65 2.51
CA GLU A 17 -29.85 0.91 3.72
C GLU A 17 -28.76 1.64 4.53
N ILE A 18 -27.75 2.22 3.87
CA ILE A 18 -26.76 3.10 4.52
C ILE A 18 -27.47 4.26 5.22
N GLY A 19 -28.42 4.91 4.55
CA GLY A 19 -29.21 6.01 5.11
C GLY A 19 -30.00 5.62 6.36
N GLN A 20 -30.65 4.44 6.33
CA GLN A 20 -31.41 3.91 7.48
C GLN A 20 -30.48 3.64 8.67
N VAL A 21 -29.40 2.89 8.44
CA VAL A 21 -28.44 2.52 9.50
C VAL A 21 -27.78 3.75 10.11
N LEU A 22 -27.40 4.74 9.29
CA LEU A 22 -26.86 5.99 9.81
C LEU A 22 -27.92 6.75 10.60
N GLY A 23 -29.13 6.92 10.06
CA GLY A 23 -30.24 7.64 10.69
C GLY A 23 -30.57 7.13 12.10
N GLU A 24 -30.56 5.82 12.31
CA GLU A 24 -30.81 5.18 13.61
C GLU A 24 -29.68 5.44 14.64
N SER A 25 -28.48 5.81 14.18
CA SER A 25 -27.30 6.04 15.04
C SER A 25 -27.02 7.53 15.32
N LEU A 26 -27.71 8.42 14.61
CA LEU A 26 -27.49 9.86 14.73
C LEU A 26 -28.14 10.42 16.01
N PRO A 27 -27.52 11.44 16.62
CA PRO A 27 -28.05 12.07 17.84
C PRO A 27 -29.33 12.86 17.55
N ASP A 28 -30.21 12.97 18.54
CA ASP A 28 -31.42 13.81 18.44
C ASP A 28 -31.10 15.25 18.00
N GLY A 29 -31.98 15.83 17.18
CA GLY A 29 -31.83 17.21 16.69
C GLY A 29 -30.84 17.40 15.54
N TRP A 30 -30.30 16.30 14.97
CA TRP A 30 -29.50 16.38 13.75
C TRP A 30 -30.32 16.90 12.56
N ALA A 31 -29.70 17.73 11.74
CA ALA A 31 -30.26 18.26 10.49
C ALA A 31 -29.50 17.78 9.26
N GLN A 32 -28.20 17.53 9.38
CA GLN A 32 -27.38 16.94 8.33
C GLN A 32 -26.29 16.06 8.92
N ALA A 33 -26.04 14.92 8.28
CA ALA A 33 -24.87 14.09 8.53
C ALA A 33 -24.07 13.87 7.25
N THR A 34 -22.75 13.79 7.36
CA THR A 34 -21.84 13.48 6.26
C THR A 34 -20.89 12.36 6.67
N LEU A 35 -21.06 11.22 6.01
CA LEU A 35 -20.12 10.09 6.07
C LEU A 35 -19.11 10.24 4.93
N ARG A 36 -17.83 10.30 5.26
CA ARG A 36 -16.72 10.10 4.32
C ARG A 36 -16.13 8.73 4.58
N TRP A 37 -16.09 7.89 3.54
CA TRP A 37 -15.57 6.53 3.62
C TRP A 37 -14.52 6.31 2.54
N SER A 38 -13.29 6.03 2.93
CA SER A 38 -12.20 5.67 2.04
C SER A 38 -11.78 4.24 2.30
N GLU A 39 -11.55 3.48 1.25
CA GLU A 39 -11.20 2.06 1.39
C GLU A 39 -10.21 1.64 0.31
N LEU A 40 -9.37 0.67 0.67
CA LEU A 40 -8.53 -0.11 -0.24
C LEU A 40 -8.82 -1.61 -0.02
N ALA A 41 -8.62 -2.44 -1.04
CA ALA A 41 -8.87 -3.88 -0.98
C ALA A 41 -8.00 -4.57 0.08
N VAL A 42 -6.83 -4.00 0.35
CA VAL A 42 -5.91 -4.37 1.43
C VAL A 42 -5.48 -3.06 2.13
N GLY A 43 -5.34 -3.07 3.45
CA GLY A 43 -5.01 -1.87 4.24
C GLY A 43 -6.20 -1.33 5.04
N GLY A 44 -7.41 -1.84 4.80
CA GLY A 44 -8.61 -1.52 5.56
C GLY A 44 -9.34 -0.28 5.05
N SER A 45 -10.11 0.34 5.93
CA SER A 45 -10.93 1.52 5.64
C SER A 45 -10.57 2.67 6.58
N SER A 46 -10.64 3.89 6.08
CA SER A 46 -10.62 5.14 6.85
C SER A 46 -11.99 5.79 6.72
N ALA A 47 -12.60 6.22 7.82
CA ALA A 47 -13.92 6.81 7.76
C ALA A 47 -14.12 7.89 8.81
N SER A 48 -14.94 8.89 8.46
CA SER A 48 -15.38 9.93 9.38
C SER A 48 -16.88 10.19 9.21
N LEU A 49 -17.54 10.50 10.32
CA LEU A 49 -18.95 10.87 10.36
C LEU A 49 -19.07 12.18 11.11
N ALA A 50 -19.56 13.21 10.43
CA ALA A 50 -19.90 14.50 11.02
C ALA A 50 -21.41 14.66 11.02
N ALA A 51 -21.99 15.10 12.14
CA ALA A 51 -23.40 15.44 12.26
C ALA A 51 -23.52 16.89 12.75
N VAL A 52 -24.49 17.63 12.22
CA VAL A 52 -24.77 19.03 12.60
C VAL A 52 -26.25 19.24 12.85
N ALA A 53 -26.59 20.15 13.75
CA ALA A 53 -27.96 20.62 13.99
C ALA A 53 -28.40 21.68 12.96
N GLU A 54 -29.66 22.13 13.03
CA GLU A 54 -30.21 23.15 12.12
C GLU A 54 -29.48 24.50 12.19
N ASP A 55 -28.95 24.85 13.38
CA ASP A 55 -28.15 26.07 13.58
C ASP A 55 -26.69 25.94 13.11
N GLY A 56 -26.32 24.78 12.55
CA GLY A 56 -24.98 24.48 12.06
C GLY A 56 -23.98 24.03 13.14
N SER A 57 -24.40 23.91 14.40
CA SER A 57 -23.53 23.41 15.47
C SER A 57 -23.22 21.92 15.28
N SER A 58 -21.98 21.52 15.55
CA SER A 58 -21.57 20.11 15.49
C SER A 58 -22.16 19.30 16.63
N LEU A 59 -22.71 18.14 16.29
CA LEU A 59 -23.22 17.16 17.24
C LEU A 59 -22.21 16.02 17.38
N ALA A 60 -22.05 15.52 18.61
CA ALA A 60 -21.23 14.34 18.86
C ALA A 60 -21.94 13.09 18.30
N ALA A 61 -21.45 12.56 17.18
CA ALA A 61 -21.96 11.32 16.62
C ALA A 61 -21.51 10.11 17.49
N ALA A 62 -22.40 9.12 17.66
CA ALA A 62 -22.15 7.92 18.47
C ALA A 62 -21.05 6.98 17.89
N GLY A 63 -20.61 7.24 16.66
CA GLY A 63 -19.67 6.42 15.90
C GLY A 63 -20.29 5.91 14.59
N ILE A 64 -19.49 5.27 13.74
CA ILE A 64 -19.98 4.69 12.48
C ILE A 64 -20.40 3.24 12.76
N PRO A 65 -21.67 2.86 12.53
CA PRO A 65 -22.11 1.48 12.72
C PRO A 65 -21.30 0.49 11.89
N GLN A 66 -20.91 -0.65 12.47
CA GLN A 66 -20.03 -1.62 11.80
C GLN A 66 -20.62 -2.18 10.51
N SER A 67 -21.96 -2.29 10.42
CA SER A 67 -22.70 -2.73 9.23
C SER A 67 -22.42 -1.89 7.99
N ILE A 68 -22.13 -0.58 8.14
CA ILE A 68 -21.78 0.32 7.04
C ILE A 68 -20.58 -0.20 6.25
N THR A 69 -19.61 -0.82 6.91
CA THR A 69 -18.43 -1.43 6.27
C THR A 69 -18.83 -2.41 5.17
N LYS A 70 -19.82 -3.28 5.45
CA LYS A 70 -20.28 -4.29 4.50
C LYS A 70 -20.97 -3.64 3.30
N LEU A 71 -21.79 -2.61 3.54
CA LEU A 71 -22.54 -1.89 2.50
C LEU A 71 -21.59 -1.12 1.57
N CYS A 72 -20.63 -0.38 2.14
CA CYS A 72 -19.60 0.31 1.37
C CYS A 72 -18.78 -0.66 0.51
N ARG A 73 -18.39 -1.82 1.05
CA ARG A 73 -17.69 -2.87 0.29
C ARG A 73 -18.53 -3.45 -0.84
N GLN A 74 -19.82 -3.67 -0.63
CA GLN A 74 -20.73 -4.15 -1.67
C GLN A 74 -20.83 -3.14 -2.81
N LEU A 75 -20.98 -1.84 -2.51
CA LEU A 75 -20.93 -0.78 -3.50
C LEU A 75 -19.59 -0.77 -4.25
N ARG A 76 -18.47 -0.86 -3.53
CA ARG A 76 -17.12 -0.81 -4.14
C ARG A 76 -16.89 -1.98 -5.10
N VAL A 77 -17.26 -3.20 -4.70
CA VAL A 77 -17.15 -4.39 -5.56
C VAL A 77 -18.13 -4.33 -6.73
N GLY A 78 -19.36 -3.88 -6.49
CA GLY A 78 -20.43 -3.85 -7.48
C GLY A 78 -20.32 -2.74 -8.52
N MET A 79 -19.61 -1.66 -8.20
CA MET A 79 -19.38 -0.52 -9.09
C MET A 79 -18.05 -0.60 -9.83
N TYR A 80 -17.27 -1.67 -9.62
CA TYR A 80 -16.04 -1.91 -10.36
C TYR A 80 -16.32 -2.07 -11.86
N THR A 81 -15.49 -1.42 -12.68
CA THR A 81 -15.41 -1.61 -14.13
C THR A 81 -13.96 -1.87 -14.54
N GLU A 82 -13.73 -2.67 -15.59
CA GLU A 82 -12.36 -2.96 -16.04
C GLU A 82 -11.60 -1.71 -16.53
N THR A 83 -12.32 -0.75 -17.10
CA THR A 83 -11.71 0.48 -17.62
C THR A 83 -11.44 1.51 -16.53
N GLY A 84 -12.41 1.78 -15.65
CA GLY A 84 -12.33 2.85 -14.64
C GLY A 84 -11.92 2.38 -13.24
N GLY A 85 -11.89 1.07 -13.00
CA GLY A 85 -11.74 0.49 -11.67
C GLY A 85 -12.96 0.78 -10.79
N THR A 86 -12.70 0.99 -9.50
CA THR A 86 -13.70 1.40 -8.50
C THR A 86 -13.29 2.70 -7.82
N TRP A 87 -14.20 3.38 -7.14
CA TRP A 87 -13.91 4.59 -6.38
C TRP A 87 -12.96 4.33 -5.19
N PHE A 88 -12.25 5.38 -4.77
CA PHE A 88 -11.40 5.38 -3.57
C PHE A 88 -12.12 5.96 -2.36
N THR A 89 -12.97 6.98 -2.56
CA THR A 89 -13.72 7.64 -1.50
C THR A 89 -15.20 7.72 -1.85
N LEU A 90 -16.07 7.41 -0.90
CA LEU A 90 -17.51 7.64 -0.92
C LEU A 90 -17.81 8.80 0.05
N ILE A 91 -18.60 9.77 -0.40
CA ILE A 91 -19.11 10.88 0.43
C ILE A 91 -20.62 10.80 0.39
N TYR A 92 -21.22 10.49 1.53
CA TYR A 92 -22.64 10.31 1.69
C TYR A 92 -23.17 11.40 2.61
N THR A 93 -24.08 12.22 2.08
CA THR A 93 -24.74 13.28 2.84
C THR A 93 -26.19 12.88 3.07
N LEU A 94 -26.57 12.81 4.34
CA LEU A 94 -27.90 12.48 4.81
C LEU A 94 -28.54 13.73 5.41
N VAL A 95 -29.78 13.99 5.05
CA VAL A 95 -30.70 14.94 5.70
C VAL A 95 -31.98 14.16 6.05
N PRO A 96 -32.91 14.69 6.87
CA PRO A 96 -34.17 14.01 7.12
C PRO A 96 -34.86 13.61 5.80
N GLU A 97 -35.22 12.33 5.70
CA GLU A 97 -35.91 11.71 4.55
C GLU A 97 -35.16 11.68 3.20
N ARG A 98 -33.95 12.23 3.08
CA ARG A 98 -33.23 12.29 1.80
C ARG A 98 -31.73 12.08 1.97
N TYR A 99 -31.10 11.56 0.93
CA TYR A 99 -29.66 11.47 0.85
C TYR A 99 -29.13 11.88 -0.51
N SER A 100 -27.83 12.15 -0.55
CA SER A 100 -27.04 12.22 -1.78
C SER A 100 -25.71 11.50 -1.56
N VAL A 101 -25.17 10.91 -2.62
CA VAL A 101 -23.90 10.19 -2.58
C VAL A 101 -23.01 10.63 -3.73
N ARG A 102 -21.72 10.86 -3.45
CA ARG A 102 -20.68 11.12 -4.43
C ARG A 102 -19.58 10.09 -4.28
N TYR A 103 -19.06 9.61 -5.40
CA TYR A 103 -17.93 8.70 -5.46
C TYR A 103 -16.74 9.44 -6.08
N ASP A 104 -15.59 9.34 -5.45
CA ASP A 104 -14.33 9.95 -5.89
C ASP A 104 -13.38 8.86 -6.40
N TYR A 105 -13.08 8.91 -7.69
CA TYR A 105 -12.21 7.96 -8.38
C TYR A 105 -10.79 8.48 -8.57
N ASP A 106 -10.60 9.80 -8.43
CA ASP A 106 -9.49 10.52 -9.04
C ASP A 106 -8.58 11.20 -8.02
N ASN A 107 -9.08 11.46 -6.80
CA ASN A 107 -8.31 12.12 -5.75
C ASN A 107 -7.74 11.12 -4.74
N GLU A 108 -6.53 11.40 -4.25
CA GLU A 108 -5.92 10.62 -3.17
C GLU A 108 -6.79 10.72 -1.91
N PRO A 109 -7.17 9.58 -1.30
CA PRO A 109 -7.85 9.56 0.00
C PRO A 109 -7.07 10.28 1.09
N ASP A 110 -7.76 11.07 1.90
CA ASP A 110 -7.24 11.54 3.19
C ASP A 110 -7.27 10.40 4.22
N ALA A 111 -6.32 9.48 4.07
CA ALA A 111 -6.20 8.27 4.88
C ALA A 111 -4.73 8.00 5.19
N PRO A 112 -4.19 8.56 6.29
CA PRO A 112 -2.77 8.46 6.63
C PRO A 112 -2.25 7.02 6.83
N SER A 113 -3.14 6.06 7.10
CA SER A 113 -2.79 4.66 7.26
C SER A 113 -2.55 3.91 5.94
N PHE A 114 -2.95 4.47 4.80
CA PHE A 114 -2.79 3.82 3.49
C PHE A 114 -1.37 3.98 2.97
N THR A 115 -0.67 2.85 2.78
CA THR A 115 0.68 2.82 2.22
C THR A 115 0.66 2.65 0.70
N PRO A 116 1.73 3.03 -0.02
CA PRO A 116 1.87 2.75 -1.46
C PRO A 116 1.61 1.28 -1.83
N GLU A 117 2.02 0.32 -0.99
CA GLU A 117 1.77 -1.11 -1.20
C GLU A 117 0.28 -1.47 -1.07
N ASN A 118 -0.48 -0.76 -0.22
CA ASN A 118 -1.93 -0.93 -0.15
C ASN A 118 -2.57 -0.52 -1.48
N TYR A 119 -2.14 0.59 -2.07
CA TYR A 119 -2.64 1.06 -3.36
C TYR A 119 -2.27 0.10 -4.51
N ALA A 120 -1.04 -0.44 -4.54
CA ALA A 120 -0.65 -1.44 -5.54
C ALA A 120 -1.54 -2.68 -5.48
N ARG A 121 -1.82 -3.18 -4.28
CA ARG A 121 -2.73 -4.33 -4.11
C ARG A 121 -4.18 -4.00 -4.43
N ASP A 122 -4.63 -2.78 -4.12
CA ASP A 122 -5.95 -2.31 -4.53
C ASP A 122 -6.09 -2.29 -6.05
N LEU A 123 -5.08 -1.77 -6.77
CA LEU A 123 -5.06 -1.75 -8.23
C LEU A 123 -4.99 -3.16 -8.83
N ALA A 124 -4.26 -4.10 -8.20
CA ALA A 124 -4.27 -5.50 -8.62
C ALA A 124 -5.64 -6.17 -8.42
N TYR A 125 -6.39 -5.77 -7.38
CA TYR A 125 -7.72 -6.31 -7.12
C TYR A 125 -8.82 -5.66 -7.97
N PHE A 126 -8.71 -4.35 -8.20
CA PHE A 126 -9.59 -3.52 -9.02
C PHE A 126 -8.77 -2.81 -10.13
N PRO A 127 -8.37 -3.54 -11.19
CA PRO A 127 -7.62 -2.98 -12.31
C PRO A 127 -8.29 -1.77 -12.95
N ARG A 128 -7.47 -0.90 -13.52
CA ARG A 128 -7.90 0.23 -14.35
C ARG A 128 -7.14 0.18 -15.66
N ALA A 129 -7.73 0.72 -16.72
CA ALA A 129 -6.95 1.06 -17.91
C ALA A 129 -5.84 2.04 -17.51
N GLU A 130 -4.66 1.93 -18.12
CA GLU A 130 -3.48 2.72 -17.74
C GLU A 130 -3.76 4.22 -17.79
N GLU A 131 -4.51 4.69 -18.80
CA GLU A 131 -4.95 6.07 -18.94
C GLU A 131 -5.83 6.58 -17.78
N ASN A 132 -6.53 5.67 -17.09
CA ASN A 132 -7.45 5.97 -15.98
C ASN A 132 -6.82 5.78 -14.59
N VAL A 133 -5.53 5.44 -14.52
CA VAL A 133 -4.78 5.50 -13.26
C VAL A 133 -4.47 6.97 -12.96
N PRO A 134 -4.89 7.56 -11.83
CA PRO A 134 -4.57 8.96 -11.54
C PRO A 134 -3.07 9.22 -11.37
N ASP A 135 -2.60 10.43 -11.68
CA ASP A 135 -1.16 10.77 -11.65
C ASP A 135 -0.52 10.62 -10.26
N TRP A 136 -1.27 10.97 -9.20
CA TRP A 136 -0.79 10.78 -7.82
C TRP A 136 -0.57 9.29 -7.51
N LEU A 137 -1.42 8.42 -8.04
CA LEU A 137 -1.33 6.99 -7.85
C LEU A 137 -0.15 6.44 -8.66
N ARG A 138 -0.02 6.81 -9.94
CA ARG A 138 1.15 6.47 -10.76
C ARG A 138 2.44 6.81 -10.04
N LYS A 139 2.57 8.05 -9.53
CA LYS A 139 3.76 8.50 -8.80
C LYS A 139 4.07 7.66 -7.55
N LYS A 140 3.06 7.25 -6.78
CA LYS A 140 3.26 6.37 -5.61
C LYS A 140 3.75 4.99 -6.04
N LEU A 141 3.12 4.42 -7.07
CA LEU A 141 3.46 3.10 -7.58
C LEU A 141 4.86 3.10 -8.20
N ASP A 142 5.21 4.15 -8.94
CA ASP A 142 6.54 4.35 -9.53
C ASP A 142 7.64 4.51 -8.48
N GLY A 143 7.30 4.78 -7.22
CA GLY A 143 8.25 4.84 -6.10
C GLY A 143 8.36 3.53 -5.31
N LEU A 144 7.57 2.51 -5.64
CA LEU A 144 7.61 1.23 -4.92
C LEU A 144 8.93 0.50 -5.17
N PRO A 145 9.47 -0.18 -4.13
CA PRO A 145 10.57 -1.10 -4.32
C PRO A 145 10.20 -2.21 -5.31
N ASN A 146 11.08 -2.47 -6.27
CA ASN A 146 11.01 -3.64 -7.14
C ASN A 146 12.07 -4.69 -6.80
N VAL A 147 12.94 -4.40 -5.82
CA VAL A 147 13.92 -5.33 -5.27
C VAL A 147 13.78 -5.36 -3.76
N TYR A 148 13.75 -6.57 -3.21
CA TYR A 148 13.87 -6.85 -1.78
C TYR A 148 15.00 -7.85 -1.60
N GLY A 149 15.97 -7.52 -0.75
CA GLY A 149 17.15 -8.34 -0.56
C GLY A 149 17.59 -8.43 0.88
N ALA A 150 18.44 -9.41 1.12
CA ALA A 150 19.01 -9.66 2.43
C ALA A 150 20.40 -10.29 2.32
N VAL A 151 21.31 -9.82 3.17
CA VAL A 151 22.59 -10.46 3.44
C VAL A 151 22.43 -11.34 4.68
N TYR A 152 22.53 -12.64 4.47
CA TYR A 152 22.42 -13.66 5.49
C TYR A 152 23.80 -14.05 6.02
N PRO A 153 23.89 -14.50 7.28
CA PRO A 153 25.01 -15.30 7.73
C PRO A 153 25.16 -16.57 6.86
N GLU A 154 26.37 -17.12 6.75
CA GLU A 154 26.58 -18.42 6.10
C GLU A 154 25.76 -19.52 6.80
N ALA A 155 25.29 -20.51 6.03
CA ALA A 155 24.35 -21.54 6.49
C ALA A 155 24.90 -22.40 7.66
N ASP A 156 26.22 -22.51 7.77
CA ASP A 156 26.94 -23.35 8.76
C ASP A 156 27.43 -22.60 9.99
N ALA A 157 26.97 -21.37 10.21
CA ALA A 157 27.36 -20.53 11.33
C ALA A 157 26.90 -21.09 12.70
N ARG A 158 27.54 -22.16 13.19
CA ARG A 158 27.57 -22.51 14.61
C ARG A 158 28.28 -21.36 15.32
N ASP A 159 27.57 -20.64 16.18
CA ASP A 159 28.07 -19.57 17.06
C ASP A 159 29.33 -18.81 16.57
N GLY A 160 29.14 -17.65 15.93
CA GLY A 160 30.24 -16.68 15.76
C GLY A 160 30.57 -16.20 14.35
N VAL A 161 29.76 -16.47 13.31
CA VAL A 161 29.98 -15.85 11.99
C VAL A 161 29.48 -14.40 12.01
N ARG A 162 30.41 -13.48 11.75
CA ARG A 162 30.18 -12.03 11.83
C ARG A 162 29.38 -11.56 10.62
N LYS A 163 28.11 -11.20 10.85
CA LYS A 163 27.34 -10.32 9.95
C LYS A 163 28.20 -9.08 9.62
N PRO A 164 28.32 -8.67 8.34
CA PRO A 164 29.01 -7.42 8.04
C PRO A 164 28.29 -6.28 8.77
N SER A 165 29.05 -5.38 9.40
CA SER A 165 28.46 -4.15 9.91
C SER A 165 27.91 -3.32 8.74
N LEU A 166 27.01 -2.37 9.02
CA LEU A 166 26.57 -1.42 7.99
C LEU A 166 27.74 -0.61 7.43
N GLU A 167 28.79 -0.36 8.22
CA GLU A 167 30.02 0.29 7.78
C GLU A 167 30.83 -0.59 6.82
N GLU A 168 30.98 -1.88 7.12
CA GLU A 168 31.63 -2.84 6.23
C GLU A 168 30.85 -3.00 4.92
N PHE A 169 29.52 -3.03 5.02
CA PHE A 169 28.62 -3.09 3.87
C PHE A 169 28.77 -1.85 2.98
N ALA A 170 28.72 -0.66 3.57
CA ALA A 170 28.93 0.61 2.87
C ALA A 170 30.33 0.66 2.21
N ALA A 171 31.39 0.33 2.95
CA ALA A 171 32.76 0.40 2.42
C ALA A 171 32.98 -0.55 1.22
N ALA A 172 32.36 -1.75 1.23
CA ALA A 172 32.43 -2.65 0.08
C ALA A 172 31.70 -2.07 -1.15
N LEU A 173 30.51 -1.51 -0.95
CA LEU A 173 29.75 -0.83 -2.00
C LEU A 173 30.52 0.38 -2.57
N SER A 174 31.09 1.24 -1.72
CA SER A 174 31.87 2.39 -2.18
C SER A 174 33.09 1.96 -3.01
N ARG A 175 33.79 0.88 -2.62
CA ARG A 175 34.91 0.32 -3.40
C ARG A 175 34.46 -0.20 -4.76
N ALA A 176 33.21 -0.65 -4.89
CA ALA A 176 32.61 -1.07 -6.15
C ALA A 176 32.00 0.09 -6.96
N GLY A 177 32.22 1.35 -6.54
CA GLY A 177 31.74 2.53 -7.26
C GLY A 177 30.30 2.94 -6.97
N TRP A 178 29.67 2.37 -5.94
CA TRP A 178 28.35 2.80 -5.50
C TRP A 178 28.46 4.05 -4.62
N GLU A 179 27.51 4.96 -4.78
CA GLU A 179 27.30 6.04 -3.82
C GLU A 179 26.69 5.45 -2.55
N THR A 180 27.14 5.89 -1.39
CA THR A 180 26.67 5.41 -0.08
C THR A 180 26.53 6.58 0.88
N GLY A 181 25.47 6.61 1.66
CA GLY A 181 25.20 7.67 2.63
C GLY A 181 24.15 7.27 3.66
N ALA A 182 23.86 8.17 4.60
CA ALA A 182 22.76 7.94 5.54
C ALA A 182 21.40 7.94 4.79
N SER A 183 20.48 7.08 5.21
CA SER A 183 19.11 7.09 4.70
C SER A 183 18.34 8.29 5.26
N ASP A 184 17.72 9.05 4.36
CA ASP A 184 16.78 10.12 4.72
C ASP A 184 15.44 9.58 5.24
N GLN A 185 15.12 8.32 4.92
CA GLN A 185 13.85 7.69 5.28
C GLN A 185 13.90 7.04 6.67
N PHE A 186 15.03 6.41 7.01
CA PHE A 186 15.16 5.62 8.23
C PHE A 186 16.47 5.95 8.94
N ARG A 187 16.36 6.55 10.13
CA ARG A 187 17.53 6.90 10.96
C ARG A 187 18.36 5.65 11.26
N GLY A 188 19.65 5.72 10.98
CA GLY A 188 20.60 4.64 11.24
C GLY A 188 20.71 3.60 10.12
N GLU A 189 19.92 3.77 9.05
CA GLU A 189 20.02 2.95 7.85
C GLU A 189 20.94 3.60 6.80
N LEU A 190 21.45 2.77 5.90
CA LEU A 190 22.29 3.14 4.77
C LEU A 190 21.42 3.35 3.53
N ALA A 191 21.59 4.44 2.81
CA ALA A 191 21.19 4.60 1.42
C ALA A 191 22.38 4.28 0.51
N PHE A 192 22.13 3.57 -0.59
CA PHE A 192 23.16 3.25 -1.57
C PHE A 192 22.59 3.22 -2.99
N SER A 193 23.33 3.77 -3.95
CA SER A 193 22.82 3.97 -5.30
C SER A 193 23.89 3.99 -6.39
N THR A 194 23.40 3.84 -7.62
CA THR A 194 24.08 4.08 -8.90
C THR A 194 23.09 4.82 -9.82
N ASP A 195 23.48 5.05 -11.08
CA ASP A 195 22.60 5.44 -12.18
C ASP A 195 21.42 4.47 -12.46
N TRP A 196 21.52 3.17 -12.16
CA TRP A 196 20.50 2.15 -12.42
C TRP A 196 19.84 1.58 -11.18
N ALA A 197 20.28 1.97 -9.98
CA ALA A 197 19.75 1.44 -8.73
C ALA A 197 19.75 2.48 -7.59
N ARG A 198 18.70 2.46 -6.77
CA ARG A 198 18.58 3.23 -5.53
C ARG A 198 17.95 2.34 -4.47
N LEU A 199 18.73 1.95 -3.47
CA LEU A 199 18.31 1.07 -2.39
C LEU A 199 18.64 1.66 -1.03
N GLY A 200 17.95 1.16 -0.02
CA GLY A 200 18.23 1.48 1.37
C GLY A 200 18.14 0.23 2.24
N THR A 201 18.96 0.17 3.29
CA THR A 201 18.83 -0.88 4.28
C THR A 201 17.58 -0.69 5.14
N LEU A 202 17.03 -1.81 5.61
CA LEU A 202 15.82 -1.92 6.43
C LEU A 202 16.14 -2.88 7.59
N SER A 203 17.09 -2.49 8.42
CA SER A 203 17.73 -3.42 9.34
C SER A 203 16.81 -3.80 10.49
N ARG A 204 16.70 -5.11 10.72
CA ARG A 204 16.32 -5.69 12.01
C ARG A 204 17.60 -6.18 12.71
N PRO A 205 17.57 -6.50 14.02
CA PRO A 205 18.77 -6.91 14.75
C PRO A 205 19.56 -8.04 14.07
N ASP A 206 18.86 -8.97 13.40
CA ASP A 206 19.42 -10.28 13.04
C ASP A 206 20.11 -10.36 11.66
N LEU A 207 19.81 -9.47 10.70
CA LEU A 207 20.42 -9.49 9.36
C LEU A 207 20.32 -8.13 8.63
N ILE A 208 21.17 -7.86 7.62
CA ILE A 208 21.03 -6.66 6.78
C ILE A 208 19.96 -6.97 5.73
N ARG A 209 18.78 -6.38 5.87
CA ARG A 209 17.80 -6.33 4.78
C ARG A 209 17.96 -5.04 4.03
N PHE A 210 17.57 -5.03 2.76
CA PHE A 210 17.48 -3.83 1.97
C PHE A 210 16.32 -3.94 0.98
N ALA A 211 15.82 -2.80 0.56
CA ALA A 211 14.84 -2.72 -0.50
C ALA A 211 15.06 -1.43 -1.30
N GLY A 212 14.55 -1.42 -2.52
CA GLY A 212 14.56 -0.23 -3.34
C GLY A 212 14.26 -0.54 -4.79
N GLN A 213 14.75 0.34 -5.65
CA GLN A 213 14.53 0.27 -7.07
C GLN A 213 15.83 -0.09 -7.77
N ALA A 214 15.78 -1.06 -8.68
CA ALA A 214 16.87 -1.37 -9.59
C ALA A 214 16.31 -1.65 -10.99
N ASP A 215 17.06 -1.29 -12.02
CA ASP A 215 16.76 -1.65 -13.39
C ASP A 215 16.56 -3.17 -13.52
N PRO A 216 15.39 -3.64 -14.02
CA PRO A 216 15.12 -5.06 -14.22
C PRO A 216 16.15 -5.81 -15.08
N GLU A 217 16.81 -5.12 -16.01
CA GLU A 217 17.81 -5.73 -16.88
C GLU A 217 19.14 -5.99 -16.15
N ARG A 218 19.32 -5.43 -14.94
CA ARG A 218 20.59 -5.46 -14.17
C ARG A 218 20.46 -6.15 -12.82
N TRP A 219 19.38 -6.89 -12.57
CA TRP A 219 19.22 -7.65 -11.33
C TRP A 219 20.33 -8.69 -11.10
N ASP A 220 20.79 -9.37 -12.16
CA ASP A 220 21.92 -10.30 -12.06
C ASP A 220 23.21 -9.59 -11.62
N GLU A 221 23.44 -8.38 -12.13
CA GLU A 221 24.61 -7.58 -11.75
C GLU A 221 24.58 -7.22 -10.27
N LEU A 222 23.42 -6.79 -9.75
CA LEU A 222 23.25 -6.52 -8.32
C LEU A 222 23.55 -7.77 -7.48
N HIS A 223 22.98 -8.91 -7.86
CA HIS A 223 23.18 -10.16 -7.13
C HIS A 223 24.65 -10.64 -7.19
N SER A 224 25.26 -10.65 -8.38
CA SER A 224 26.66 -11.02 -8.58
C SER A 224 27.63 -10.10 -7.86
N LEU A 225 27.34 -8.80 -7.79
CA LEU A 225 28.14 -7.85 -7.02
C LEU A 225 28.13 -8.20 -5.53
N LEU A 226 26.93 -8.34 -4.95
CA LEU A 226 26.78 -8.55 -3.52
C LEU A 226 27.32 -9.91 -3.08
N THR A 227 27.12 -10.96 -3.89
CA THR A 227 27.72 -12.28 -3.64
C THR A 227 29.23 -12.29 -3.87
N GLY A 228 29.74 -11.49 -4.81
CA GLY A 228 31.16 -11.28 -5.08
C GLY A 228 31.94 -10.67 -3.90
N PHE A 229 31.25 -10.01 -2.97
CA PHE A 229 31.83 -9.56 -1.69
C PHE A 229 32.05 -10.71 -0.67
N GLY A 230 31.64 -11.93 -1.02
CA GLY A 230 31.72 -13.11 -0.15
C GLY A 230 30.55 -13.24 0.81
N TRP A 231 29.40 -12.64 0.50
CA TRP A 231 28.20 -12.71 1.34
C TRP A 231 27.17 -13.71 0.81
N ASN A 232 26.42 -14.34 1.72
CA ASN A 232 25.24 -15.13 1.36
C ASN A 232 24.05 -14.19 1.12
N VAL A 233 23.65 -14.00 -0.13
CA VAL A 233 22.64 -13.00 -0.51
C VAL A 233 21.41 -13.72 -1.04
N GLY A 234 20.24 -13.27 -0.57
CA GLY A 234 18.95 -13.57 -1.20
C GLY A 234 18.36 -12.30 -1.79
N LEU A 235 17.73 -12.42 -2.96
CA LEU A 235 17.13 -11.29 -3.66
C LEU A 235 15.82 -11.71 -4.33
N SER A 236 14.72 -11.03 -4.01
CA SER A 236 13.43 -11.17 -4.69
C SER A 236 13.16 -9.92 -5.52
N CYS A 237 12.92 -10.11 -6.80
CA CYS A 237 12.75 -9.03 -7.78
C CYS A 237 11.35 -9.09 -8.38
N TYR A 238 10.64 -7.99 -8.26
CA TYR A 238 9.27 -7.84 -8.69
C TYR A 238 9.21 -6.97 -9.93
N GLY A 239 8.13 -7.11 -10.71
CA GLY A 239 7.82 -6.14 -11.74
C GLY A 239 7.71 -4.72 -11.15
N PRO A 240 7.96 -3.67 -11.96
CA PRO A 240 7.72 -2.30 -11.52
C PRO A 240 6.32 -2.11 -10.92
N ARG A 241 6.15 -1.09 -10.08
CA ARG A 241 4.84 -0.74 -9.49
C ARG A 241 4.23 -1.80 -8.58
N GLY A 242 5.07 -2.63 -7.93
CA GLY A 242 4.60 -3.72 -7.08
C GLY A 242 3.96 -4.86 -7.87
N GLY A 243 4.45 -5.09 -9.08
CA GLY A 243 4.02 -6.20 -9.95
C GLY A 243 4.37 -7.57 -9.39
N GLU A 244 4.14 -8.61 -10.19
CA GLU A 244 4.41 -10.00 -9.77
C GLU A 244 5.91 -10.27 -9.58
N LEU A 245 6.22 -11.34 -8.85
CA LEU A 245 7.60 -11.83 -8.72
C LEU A 245 8.10 -12.27 -10.11
N VAL A 246 9.11 -11.59 -10.62
CA VAL A 246 9.69 -11.87 -11.94
C VAL A 246 10.94 -12.74 -11.79
N ARG A 247 11.74 -12.49 -10.74
CA ARG A 247 13.00 -13.20 -10.52
C ARG A 247 13.28 -13.38 -9.05
N GLU A 248 13.82 -14.54 -8.71
CA GLU A 248 14.25 -14.84 -7.36
C GLU A 248 15.65 -15.44 -7.39
N PHE A 249 16.53 -14.90 -6.55
CA PHE A 249 17.82 -15.45 -6.22
C PHE A 249 17.70 -15.99 -4.80
N PRO A 250 17.45 -17.30 -4.63
CA PRO A 250 17.31 -17.87 -3.31
C PRO A 250 18.66 -17.82 -2.59
N THR A 251 18.61 -17.68 -1.27
CA THR A 251 19.80 -17.81 -0.42
C THR A 251 20.44 -19.18 -0.59
N LEU A 252 21.75 -19.25 -0.65
CA LEU A 252 22.44 -20.53 -0.57
C LEU A 252 22.20 -21.14 0.81
N ARG A 253 21.35 -22.16 0.86
CA ARG A 253 21.24 -23.09 1.99
C ARG A 253 22.00 -24.32 1.56
N GLU A 254 23.06 -24.69 2.27
CA GLU A 254 23.58 -26.04 2.08
C GLU A 254 22.48 -27.04 2.46
N THR A 255 21.91 -27.70 1.47
CA THR A 255 21.15 -28.93 1.68
C THR A 255 22.15 -30.07 1.80
N GLY A 256 22.60 -30.36 3.02
CA GLY A 256 23.28 -31.62 3.40
C GLY A 256 22.68 -32.11 4.71
N ARG A 257 21.96 -33.24 4.78
CA ARG A 257 22.44 -34.64 4.71
C ARG A 257 23.58 -34.94 5.67
#